data_AF-A0A511AZQ3-F1
#
_entry.id   AF-A0A511AZQ3-F1
#
_cell.length_a   1.000
_cell.length_b   1.000
_cell.length_c   1.000
_cell.angle_alpha   90.00
_cell.angle_beta   90.00
_cell.angle_gamma   90.00
#
_symmetry.space_group_name_H-M   'P 1'
#
loop_
_entity.id
_entity.type
_entity.pdbx_description
1 polymer ?
#
loop_
_entity_poly.entity_id
_entity_poly.type
_entity_poly.pdbx_seq_one_letter_code
_entity_poly.pdbx_strand_id
1 'polypeptide(L)'
;MAEVYSVRNVGHCDLYTDGNTLLSHLSPQAGPTRAAALLDGVIFRHIGWLARRLIVWSRSRNPVVGFVLRPLGNSLATLLAVSQTRFSIVQIGWMKTKTGVPILSGIVAFRVLVHSRHELTEVLAYSDDTGEVISRIAPVRLMTTGAVTTWSANLWIDTSCLNVGKQKIHIRAWSGSRLAGRMRRFVVVQSEETTLSAVPDAVHSSSYLQSSGSPTNDATSWVLSRPVARHYPPNPLFSGPINSILVLRTDQLGDVAASLPAMARLRKLFPQAKVTMLLQTANVPVAQASGVADEYLDLTLRYDPKTERRYLDAESDVHLRNQLRGRSFDLAIDLSPGAESQPLLLLCSARYRVGFKPEQFPFLDFGIEVISREAINRKPVISHTAHVELLVSSIEKLMDQRRETVPRCESISSQFDQIRPHDRPIIVHSGARHPINRWPIENFLTLCAALAAESGRDVLLFVDGDTLNDAVRVRCTELPGVTLMDHLPMDAFDALVAQAALFVANDTGPKHLAAARGVPVVSIAIPRLNWEEWGQNQGGVILSRAVPCAGCGLNNRDACGRDAACITTISVETVLKAALDVFEQSKIEYKRMSQD
;
A
#
# COMPACT_ATOMS: atom_id res chain seq x y z
N MET A 1 -41.58 -27.71 -37.82
CA MET A 1 -41.77 -28.95 -37.06
C MET A 1 -40.68 -29.01 -36.00
N ALA A 2 -41.11 -29.10 -34.74
CA ALA A 2 -40.47 -29.66 -33.53
C ALA A 2 -38.91 -29.72 -33.45
N GLU A 3 -38.25 -29.00 -32.52
CA GLU A 3 -37.91 -29.40 -31.11
C GLU A 3 -36.69 -30.37 -31.05
N VAL A 4 -35.61 -30.27 -30.25
CA VAL A 4 -35.33 -29.84 -28.86
C VAL A 4 -33.81 -29.58 -28.63
N TYR A 5 -33.48 -28.55 -27.82
CA TYR A 5 -32.31 -28.25 -26.97
C TYR A 5 -31.02 -29.13 -26.90
N SER A 6 -29.82 -28.51 -26.91
CA SER A 6 -29.06 -28.13 -25.68
C SER A 6 -27.62 -27.59 -25.92
N VAL A 7 -27.40 -26.40 -25.34
CA VAL A 7 -26.21 -25.69 -24.82
C VAL A 7 -24.83 -26.40 -24.81
N ARG A 8 -23.79 -25.73 -25.36
CA ARG A 8 -22.57 -25.29 -24.61
C ARG A 8 -21.66 -24.35 -25.42
N ASN A 9 -21.42 -23.18 -24.85
CA ASN A 9 -20.42 -22.17 -25.21
C ASN A 9 -19.02 -22.77 -25.40
N VAL A 10 -18.47 -22.64 -26.60
CA VAL A 10 -17.03 -22.62 -26.88
C VAL A 10 -16.82 -21.66 -28.05
N GLY A 11 -15.98 -20.64 -27.89
CA GLY A 11 -15.53 -19.83 -29.02
C GLY A 11 -15.30 -18.35 -28.70
N HIS A 12 -14.30 -18.03 -27.88
CA HIS A 12 -13.52 -16.82 -28.15
C HIS A 12 -12.27 -17.25 -28.93
N CYS A 13 -12.40 -17.15 -30.25
CA CYS A 13 -11.28 -16.93 -31.14
C CYS A 13 -10.72 -15.54 -30.85
N ASP A 14 -9.41 -15.45 -30.63
CA ASP A 14 -8.59 -14.35 -31.14
C ASP A 14 -7.14 -14.87 -31.24
N LEU A 15 -6.83 -15.33 -32.46
CA LEU A 15 -5.50 -15.60 -32.99
C LEU A 15 -5.17 -14.43 -33.92
N TYR A 16 -4.20 -13.59 -33.57
CA TYR A 16 -3.26 -12.85 -34.44
C TYR A 16 -2.29 -12.15 -33.47
N THR A 17 -1.15 -12.73 -33.10
CA THR A 17 0.16 -12.63 -33.79
C THR A 17 0.39 -11.30 -34.52
N ASP A 18 1.01 -10.37 -33.80
CA ASP A 18 2.26 -9.77 -34.27
C ASP A 18 3.25 -9.71 -33.11
N GLY A 19 4.39 -10.39 -33.31
CA GLY A 19 5.49 -10.41 -32.37
C GLY A 19 6.34 -9.16 -32.56
N ASN A 20 6.17 -8.17 -31.69
CA ASN A 20 7.25 -7.29 -31.19
C ASN A 20 6.81 -6.18 -30.22
N THR A 21 5.65 -6.32 -29.56
CA THR A 21 5.25 -5.38 -28.51
C THR A 21 4.91 -6.11 -27.22
N LEU A 22 5.90 -6.23 -26.34
CA LEU A 22 5.75 -6.61 -24.92
C LEU A 22 4.96 -5.57 -24.09
N LEU A 23 4.46 -4.53 -24.73
CA LEU A 23 3.87 -3.33 -24.13
C LEU A 23 2.42 -3.15 -24.60
N SER A 24 1.50 -3.77 -23.88
CA SER A 24 0.14 -3.24 -23.72
C SER A 24 -0.44 -3.84 -22.46
N HIS A 25 -0.55 -3.05 -21.40
CA HIS A 25 -1.11 -3.42 -20.08
C HIS A 25 -0.17 -4.22 -19.17
N LEU A 26 0.77 -3.50 -18.54
CA LEU A 26 1.24 -3.88 -17.20
C LEU A 26 0.03 -3.75 -16.26
N SER A 27 -0.30 -4.80 -15.53
CA SER A 27 -1.34 -4.74 -14.51
C SER A 27 -0.70 -4.20 -13.22
N PRO A 28 -1.11 -3.02 -12.70
CA PRO A 28 -0.80 -2.61 -11.34
C PRO A 28 -1.70 -3.41 -10.37
N GLN A 29 -1.56 -4.73 -10.38
CA GLN A 29 -2.21 -5.60 -9.39
C GLN A 29 -1.22 -6.64 -8.87
N ALA A 30 -0.53 -6.24 -7.80
CA ALA A 30 -0.11 -7.19 -6.79
C ALA A 30 0.07 -6.45 -5.45
N GLY A 31 -1.02 -5.89 -4.90
CA GLY A 31 -1.10 -5.84 -3.43
C GLY A 31 -0.85 -7.26 -2.88
N PRO A 32 -0.24 -7.42 -1.70
CA PRO A 32 0.04 -8.74 -1.14
C PRO A 32 -1.27 -9.52 -1.08
N THR A 33 -1.44 -10.45 -2.00
CA THR A 33 -2.67 -11.22 -2.12
C THR A 33 -2.67 -12.16 -0.92
N ARG A 34 -3.43 -11.78 0.12
CA ARG A 34 -3.91 -12.71 1.15
C ARG A 34 -4.43 -14.01 0.50
N ALA A 35 -4.90 -13.94 -0.76
CA ALA A 35 -5.32 -15.07 -1.58
C ALA A 35 -4.23 -16.12 -1.89
N ALA A 36 -2.95 -15.75 -2.07
CA ALA A 36 -1.88 -16.73 -2.30
C ALA A 36 -1.49 -17.46 -1.01
N ALA A 37 -1.43 -16.73 0.12
CA ALA A 37 -1.30 -17.32 1.45
C ALA A 37 -2.52 -18.16 1.86
N LEU A 38 -3.72 -17.80 1.37
CA LEU A 38 -4.94 -18.58 1.52
C LEU A 38 -4.94 -19.82 0.63
N LEU A 39 -4.38 -19.80 -0.59
CA LEU A 39 -4.31 -20.98 -1.46
C LEU A 39 -3.31 -22.02 -0.93
N ASP A 40 -2.16 -21.60 -0.41
CA ASP A 40 -1.23 -22.50 0.31
C ASP A 40 -1.82 -22.95 1.68
N GLY A 41 -2.55 -22.07 2.36
CA GLY A 41 -3.34 -22.41 3.55
C GLY A 41 -4.53 -23.32 3.26
N VAL A 42 -5.08 -23.30 2.04
CA VAL A 42 -6.15 -24.16 1.54
C VAL A 42 -5.59 -25.52 1.16
N ILE A 43 -4.37 -25.59 0.61
CA ILE A 43 -3.63 -26.86 0.48
C ILE A 43 -3.38 -27.47 1.87
N PHE A 44 -3.01 -26.67 2.87
CA PHE A 44 -2.91 -27.12 4.26
C PHE A 44 -4.27 -27.55 4.86
N ARG A 45 -5.38 -26.88 4.52
CA ARG A 45 -6.74 -27.28 4.93
C ARG A 45 -7.22 -28.55 4.21
N HIS A 46 -6.82 -28.80 2.96
CA HIS A 46 -7.17 -30.01 2.21
C HIS A 46 -6.32 -31.21 2.62
N ILE A 47 -5.03 -31.00 2.94
CA ILE A 47 -4.20 -32.01 3.62
C ILE A 47 -4.75 -32.28 5.03
N GLY A 48 -5.20 -31.25 5.74
CA GLY A 48 -5.93 -31.36 7.01
C GLY A 48 -7.28 -32.08 6.88
N TRP A 49 -7.98 -31.93 5.76
CA TRP A 49 -9.21 -32.66 5.45
C TRP A 49 -8.94 -34.14 5.16
N LEU A 50 -7.86 -34.44 4.42
CA LEU A 50 -7.40 -35.82 4.18
C LEU A 50 -6.98 -36.49 5.49
N ALA A 51 -6.26 -35.76 6.36
CA ALA A 51 -5.90 -36.19 7.71
C ALA A 51 -7.14 -36.40 8.59
N ARG A 52 -8.16 -35.53 8.52
CA ARG A 52 -9.45 -35.73 9.20
C ARG A 52 -10.20 -36.96 8.69
N ARG A 53 -10.16 -37.25 7.39
CA ARG A 53 -10.73 -38.49 6.83
C ARG A 53 -9.97 -39.73 7.32
N LEU A 54 -8.64 -39.68 7.40
CA LEU A 54 -7.83 -40.76 7.99
C LEU A 54 -8.10 -40.95 9.50
N ILE A 55 -8.36 -39.86 10.24
CA ILE A 55 -8.78 -39.89 11.64
C ILE A 55 -10.18 -40.51 11.79
N VAL A 56 -11.13 -40.18 10.90
CA VAL A 56 -12.46 -40.81 10.85
C VAL A 56 -12.36 -42.29 10.48
N TRP A 57 -11.45 -42.66 9.58
CA TRP A 57 -11.18 -44.04 9.20
C TRP A 57 -10.54 -44.84 10.35
N SER A 58 -9.66 -44.22 11.13
CA SER A 58 -9.11 -44.79 12.38
C SER A 58 -10.13 -44.96 13.50
N ARG A 59 -11.34 -44.40 13.35
CA ARG A 59 -12.47 -44.55 14.29
C ARG A 59 -13.47 -45.63 13.85
N SER A 60 -13.24 -46.30 12.72
CA SER A 60 -14.01 -47.49 12.34
C SER A 60 -13.65 -48.67 13.26
N ARG A 61 -14.65 -49.52 13.58
CA ARG A 61 -14.68 -50.52 14.67
C ARG A 61 -13.74 -51.72 14.51
N ASN A 62 -12.49 -51.52 14.09
CA ASN A 62 -11.47 -52.57 14.05
C ASN A 62 -10.37 -52.29 15.10
N PRO A 63 -10.37 -53.00 16.25
CA PRO A 63 -9.52 -52.69 17.40
C PRO A 63 -8.03 -52.92 17.16
N VAL A 64 -7.65 -53.72 16.15
CA VAL A 64 -6.24 -53.97 15.77
C VAL A 64 -5.67 -52.80 14.94
N VAL A 65 -6.50 -52.16 14.13
CA VAL A 65 -6.13 -51.06 13.22
C VAL A 65 -5.91 -49.76 14.00
N GLY A 66 -6.72 -49.50 15.04
CA GLY A 66 -6.67 -48.25 15.82
C GLY A 66 -5.47 -48.11 16.78
N PHE A 67 -4.89 -49.20 17.26
CA PHE A 67 -3.76 -49.17 18.21
C PHE A 67 -2.41 -49.00 17.49
N VAL A 68 -2.28 -49.55 16.28
CA VAL A 68 -1.07 -49.44 15.46
C VAL A 68 -1.06 -48.15 14.62
N LEU A 69 -2.19 -47.76 14.02
CA LEU A 69 -2.23 -46.67 13.03
C LEU A 69 -2.49 -45.28 13.59
N ARG A 70 -2.78 -45.10 14.89
CA ARG A 70 -2.94 -43.77 15.50
C ARG A 70 -1.60 -43.05 15.73
N PRO A 71 -0.59 -43.68 16.35
CA PRO A 71 0.75 -43.10 16.48
C PRO A 71 1.42 -43.02 15.10
N LEU A 72 1.23 -44.04 14.25
CA LEU A 72 1.70 -44.02 12.87
C LEU A 72 0.97 -42.95 12.05
N GLY A 73 -0.33 -42.71 12.15
CA GLY A 73 -1.02 -41.67 11.35
C GLY A 73 -0.54 -40.25 11.63
N ASN A 74 -0.30 -39.92 12.90
CA ASN A 74 0.24 -38.61 13.29
C ASN A 74 1.74 -38.48 13.04
N SER A 75 2.51 -39.55 13.29
CA SER A 75 3.94 -39.57 13.00
C SER A 75 4.20 -39.63 11.50
N LEU A 76 3.47 -40.44 10.72
CA LEU A 76 3.58 -40.64 9.27
C LEU A 76 3.01 -39.46 8.47
N ALA A 77 1.97 -38.74 8.92
CA ALA A 77 1.58 -37.47 8.31
C ALA A 77 2.64 -36.37 8.54
N THR A 78 3.32 -36.38 9.69
CA THR A 78 4.43 -35.46 10.01
C THR A 78 5.77 -35.93 9.38
N LEU A 79 5.95 -37.24 9.18
CA LEU A 79 7.12 -37.90 8.60
C LEU A 79 7.06 -37.95 7.06
N LEU A 80 5.87 -38.08 6.44
CA LEU A 80 5.68 -38.08 4.98
C LEU A 80 5.46 -36.68 4.40
N ALA A 81 4.99 -35.70 5.17
CA ALA A 81 4.68 -34.38 4.59
C ALA A 81 5.91 -33.58 4.13
N VAL A 82 7.12 -33.87 4.63
CA VAL A 82 8.37 -33.25 4.14
C VAL A 82 9.55 -34.23 4.26
N SER A 83 9.66 -35.22 3.36
CA SER A 83 10.91 -36.00 3.19
C SER A 83 12.03 -35.18 2.54
N GLN A 84 11.67 -34.09 1.85
CA GLN A 84 12.56 -33.18 1.16
C GLN A 84 12.20 -31.74 1.51
N THR A 85 13.21 -30.89 1.72
CA THR A 85 13.03 -29.45 1.96
C THR A 85 12.13 -28.80 0.92
N ARG A 86 11.10 -28.07 1.36
CA ARG A 86 10.15 -27.36 0.50
C ARG A 86 10.33 -25.85 0.57
N PHE A 87 9.93 -25.17 -0.50
CA PHE A 87 10.02 -23.72 -0.62
C PHE A 87 8.66 -23.12 -0.97
N SER A 88 8.33 -21.98 -0.36
CA SER A 88 7.12 -21.20 -0.62
C SER A 88 7.52 -19.76 -0.92
N ILE A 89 7.12 -19.22 -2.08
CA ILE A 89 7.46 -17.83 -2.45
C ILE A 89 6.44 -16.89 -1.82
N VAL A 90 6.92 -15.99 -0.95
CA VAL A 90 6.07 -14.98 -0.31
C VAL A 90 6.08 -13.69 -1.12
N GLN A 91 7.22 -13.32 -1.69
CA GLN A 91 7.40 -12.09 -2.45
C GLN A 91 8.47 -12.29 -3.53
N ILE A 92 8.21 -11.79 -4.74
CA ILE A 92 9.19 -11.74 -5.83
C ILE A 92 8.86 -10.57 -6.76
N GLY A 93 9.54 -9.43 -6.54
CA GLY A 93 9.21 -8.19 -7.23
C GLY A 93 7.73 -7.77 -7.06
N TRP A 94 7.32 -6.74 -7.80
CA TRP A 94 5.95 -6.20 -7.78
C TRP A 94 5.26 -6.25 -9.15
N MET A 95 6.02 -6.50 -10.21
CA MET A 95 5.54 -6.53 -11.59
C MET A 95 5.41 -7.96 -12.11
N LYS A 96 4.41 -8.21 -12.97
CA LYS A 96 4.20 -9.50 -13.63
C LYS A 96 3.80 -9.31 -15.08
N THR A 97 4.13 -10.29 -15.92
CA THR A 97 3.58 -10.42 -17.28
C THR A 97 2.08 -10.74 -17.21
N LYS A 98 1.37 -10.62 -18.35
CA LYS A 98 -0.03 -11.08 -18.49
C LYS A 98 -0.24 -12.56 -18.10
N THR A 99 0.78 -13.38 -18.28
CA THR A 99 0.77 -14.81 -17.92
C THR A 99 1.18 -15.07 -16.47
N GLY A 100 1.37 -14.02 -15.66
CA GLY A 100 1.68 -14.10 -14.24
C GLY A 100 3.17 -14.39 -13.93
N VAL A 101 4.06 -14.28 -14.91
CA VAL A 101 5.50 -14.46 -14.71
C VAL A 101 6.08 -13.20 -14.05
N PRO A 102 6.85 -13.30 -12.95
CA PRO A 102 7.47 -12.14 -12.31
C PRO A 102 8.42 -11.40 -13.25
N ILE A 103 8.33 -10.06 -13.25
CA ILE A 103 9.26 -9.17 -13.93
C ILE A 103 10.19 -8.57 -12.88
N LEU A 104 11.50 -8.68 -13.10
CA LEU A 104 12.53 -8.12 -12.23
C LEU A 104 13.23 -6.95 -12.94
N SER A 105 13.33 -5.81 -12.27
CA SER A 105 14.06 -4.62 -12.72
C SER A 105 14.57 -3.85 -11.50
N GLY A 106 15.77 -3.28 -11.58
CA GLY A 106 16.46 -2.64 -10.45
C GLY A 106 16.87 -3.63 -9.36
N ILE A 107 16.71 -3.26 -8.09
CA ILE A 107 16.94 -4.11 -6.93
C ILE A 107 15.61 -4.66 -6.44
N VAL A 108 15.51 -5.98 -6.36
CA VAL A 108 14.26 -6.69 -6.03
C VAL A 108 14.41 -7.57 -4.81
N ALA A 109 13.33 -7.70 -4.03
CA ALA A 109 13.26 -8.68 -2.96
C ALA A 109 12.67 -9.99 -3.49
N PHE A 110 13.34 -11.09 -3.16
CA PHE A 110 12.89 -12.45 -3.35
C PHE A 110 12.83 -13.14 -1.99
N ARG A 111 11.64 -13.10 -1.37
CA ARG A 111 11.40 -13.70 -0.07
C ARG A 111 10.78 -15.07 -0.21
N VAL A 112 11.45 -16.07 0.36
CA VAL A 112 11.02 -17.46 0.39
C VAL A 112 10.94 -17.98 1.81
N LEU A 113 9.91 -18.79 2.08
CA LEU A 113 9.87 -19.64 3.26
C LEU A 113 10.48 -21.00 2.90
N VAL A 114 11.39 -21.49 3.73
CA VAL A 114 12.03 -22.79 3.56
C VAL A 114 11.58 -23.69 4.70
N HIS A 115 10.91 -24.79 4.37
CA HIS A 115 10.43 -25.78 5.33
C HIS A 115 11.41 -26.97 5.30
N SER A 116 12.24 -27.09 6.33
CA SER A 116 13.39 -28.00 6.37
C SER A 116 13.45 -28.76 7.70
N ARG A 117 13.89 -30.01 7.67
CA ARG A 117 14.31 -30.76 8.87
C ARG A 117 15.76 -30.49 9.27
N HIS A 118 16.52 -29.92 8.35
CA HIS A 118 17.90 -29.54 8.56
C HIS A 118 17.95 -28.12 9.13
N GLU A 119 18.88 -27.91 10.05
CA GLU A 119 19.24 -26.59 10.55
C GLU A 119 19.89 -25.79 9.41
N LEU A 120 19.20 -24.77 8.90
CA LEU A 120 19.68 -24.02 7.76
C LEU A 120 20.67 -22.95 8.21
N THR A 121 21.83 -22.92 7.57
CA THR A 121 22.89 -21.94 7.83
C THR A 121 22.94 -20.84 6.77
N GLU A 122 22.58 -21.17 5.53
CA GLU A 122 22.66 -20.22 4.42
C GLU A 122 21.59 -20.53 3.36
N VAL A 123 21.06 -19.48 2.73
CA VAL A 123 20.26 -19.57 1.51
C VAL A 123 20.89 -18.70 0.44
N LEU A 124 21.12 -19.29 -0.73
CA LEU A 124 21.81 -18.68 -1.86
C LEU A 124 20.90 -18.62 -3.08
N ALA A 125 20.93 -17.49 -3.78
CA ALA A 125 20.35 -17.33 -5.12
C ALA A 125 21.45 -17.43 -6.17
N TYR A 126 21.18 -18.16 -7.26
CA TYR A 126 22.06 -18.29 -8.41
C TYR A 126 21.33 -17.94 -9.70
N SER A 127 22.07 -17.34 -10.63
CA SER A 127 21.65 -17.19 -12.02
C SER A 127 21.88 -18.49 -12.80
N ASP A 128 20.92 -18.93 -13.62
CA ASP A 128 21.10 -20.07 -14.53
C ASP A 128 22.09 -19.73 -15.65
N ASP A 129 22.16 -18.47 -16.06
CA ASP A 129 22.95 -18.03 -17.21
C ASP A 129 24.44 -17.87 -16.86
N THR A 130 24.75 -17.34 -15.68
CA THR A 130 26.14 -17.11 -15.24
C THR A 130 26.65 -18.20 -14.30
N GLY A 131 25.76 -18.93 -13.63
CA GLY A 131 26.12 -19.89 -12.57
C GLY A 131 26.61 -19.25 -11.27
N GLU A 132 26.69 -17.91 -11.22
CA GLU A 132 27.21 -17.16 -10.09
C GLU A 132 26.17 -16.99 -8.98
N VAL A 133 26.67 -16.74 -7.76
CA VAL A 133 25.83 -16.38 -6.61
C VAL A 133 25.47 -14.90 -6.73
N ILE A 134 24.18 -14.63 -6.90
CA ILE A 134 23.65 -13.26 -7.08
C ILE A 134 23.08 -12.67 -5.79
N SER A 135 22.82 -13.51 -4.77
CA SER A 135 22.38 -13.06 -3.44
C SER A 135 22.58 -14.16 -2.41
N ARG A 136 22.82 -13.75 -1.16
CA ARG A 136 23.00 -14.66 -0.02
C ARG A 136 22.37 -14.10 1.24
N ILE A 137 21.88 -14.97 2.11
CA ILE A 137 21.35 -14.61 3.43
C ILE A 137 21.46 -15.78 4.41
N ALA A 138 21.76 -15.48 5.68
CA ALA A 138 21.49 -16.40 6.77
C ALA A 138 19.97 -16.38 7.06
N PRO A 139 19.26 -17.51 6.87
CA PRO A 139 17.81 -17.52 7.02
C PRO A 139 17.41 -17.39 8.51
N VAL A 140 16.28 -16.74 8.77
CA VAL A 140 15.75 -16.58 10.13
C VAL A 140 14.78 -17.70 10.46
N ARG A 141 14.98 -18.36 11.60
CA ARG A 141 14.06 -19.38 12.12
C ARG A 141 12.74 -18.73 12.54
N LEU A 142 11.60 -19.21 12.01
CA LEU A 142 10.28 -18.71 12.37
C LEU A 142 9.59 -19.57 13.43
N MET A 143 9.40 -20.84 13.11
CA MET A 143 8.69 -21.79 13.97
C MET A 143 9.11 -23.21 13.65
N THR A 144 9.07 -24.07 14.67
CA THR A 144 9.31 -25.51 14.54
C THR A 144 8.03 -26.26 14.87
N THR A 145 7.64 -27.21 14.02
CA THR A 145 6.48 -28.08 14.23
C THR A 145 6.90 -29.52 13.98
N GLY A 146 6.95 -30.32 15.05
CA GLY A 146 7.56 -31.65 15.01
C GLY A 146 9.02 -31.55 14.62
N ALA A 147 9.43 -32.30 13.59
CA ALA A 147 10.80 -32.31 13.09
C ALA A 147 11.08 -31.27 11.98
N VAL A 148 10.11 -30.42 11.62
CA VAL A 148 10.25 -29.45 10.52
C VAL A 148 10.28 -28.04 11.08
N THR A 149 11.31 -27.29 10.70
CA THR A 149 11.46 -25.86 10.97
C THR A 149 11.14 -25.06 9.72
N THR A 150 10.35 -24.00 9.89
CA THR A 150 10.10 -23.00 8.85
C THR A 150 11.08 -21.85 9.02
N TRP A 151 11.77 -21.51 7.94
CA TRP A 151 12.78 -20.48 7.87
C TRP A 151 12.35 -19.38 6.89
N SER A 152 12.68 -18.13 7.18
CA SER A 152 12.47 -16.98 6.29
C SER A 152 13.80 -16.54 5.69
N ALA A 153 13.92 -16.57 4.36
CA ALA A 153 15.06 -16.04 3.63
C ALA A 153 14.56 -14.91 2.72
N ASN A 154 15.04 -13.68 2.94
CA ASN A 154 14.65 -12.51 2.18
C ASN A 154 15.86 -12.00 1.38
N LEU A 155 16.03 -12.54 0.18
CA LEU A 155 17.16 -12.27 -0.70
C LEU A 155 16.91 -10.94 -1.43
N TRP A 156 17.92 -10.07 -1.47
CA TRP A 156 17.88 -8.84 -2.27
C TRP A 156 18.81 -9.05 -3.45
N ILE A 157 18.28 -8.89 -4.65
CA ILE A 157 18.96 -9.20 -5.91
C ILE A 157 19.03 -7.91 -6.71
N ASP A 158 20.25 -7.49 -7.04
CA ASP A 158 20.49 -6.45 -8.03
C ASP A 158 20.39 -7.08 -9.42
N THR A 159 19.37 -6.70 -10.20
CA THR A 159 19.11 -7.32 -11.50
C THR A 159 20.13 -6.94 -12.57
N SER A 160 20.99 -5.96 -12.33
CA SER A 160 22.07 -5.59 -13.27
C SER A 160 23.15 -6.68 -13.42
N CYS A 161 23.22 -7.67 -12.50
CA CYS A 161 24.07 -8.86 -12.65
C CYS A 161 23.43 -9.97 -13.51
N LEU A 162 22.25 -9.73 -14.09
CA LEU A 162 21.48 -10.70 -14.87
C LEU A 162 21.31 -10.22 -16.31
N ASN A 163 21.29 -11.16 -17.26
CA ASN A 163 20.92 -10.87 -18.65
C ASN A 163 19.43 -10.51 -18.76
N VAL A 164 19.14 -9.51 -19.59
CA VAL A 164 17.76 -9.12 -19.93
C VAL A 164 17.06 -10.27 -20.69
N GLY A 165 15.79 -10.49 -20.38
CA GLY A 165 14.96 -11.52 -21.00
C GLY A 165 14.51 -12.61 -20.05
N LYS A 166 14.12 -13.77 -20.60
CA LYS A 166 13.63 -14.91 -19.80
C LYS A 166 14.80 -15.58 -19.10
N GLN A 167 14.72 -15.69 -17.79
CA GLN A 167 15.73 -16.34 -16.97
C GLN A 167 15.14 -17.32 -15.97
N LYS A 168 16.01 -18.17 -15.40
CA LYS A 168 15.71 -18.96 -14.21
C LYS A 168 16.60 -18.53 -13.05
N ILE A 169 15.98 -18.27 -11.91
CA ILE A 169 16.69 -18.08 -10.65
C ILE A 169 16.62 -19.37 -9.86
N HIS A 170 17.78 -19.87 -9.41
CA HIS A 170 17.86 -21.04 -8.53
C HIS A 170 18.07 -20.59 -7.10
N ILE A 171 17.22 -21.05 -6.19
CA ILE A 171 17.42 -20.86 -4.76
C ILE A 171 17.88 -22.18 -4.16
N ARG A 172 18.97 -22.15 -3.39
CA ARG A 172 19.52 -23.32 -2.70
C ARG A 172 19.64 -23.02 -1.21
N ALA A 173 19.13 -23.92 -0.38
CA ALA A 173 19.24 -23.85 1.07
C ALA A 173 20.28 -24.86 1.56
N TRP A 174 21.17 -24.42 2.44
CA TRP A 174 22.31 -25.17 2.93
C TRP A 174 22.23 -25.35 4.45
N SER A 175 22.75 -26.49 4.91
CA SER A 175 22.97 -26.83 6.32
C SER A 175 24.44 -27.17 6.48
N GLY A 176 25.23 -26.18 6.90
CA GLY A 176 26.70 -26.23 6.76
C GLY A 176 27.08 -26.42 5.30
N SER A 177 27.89 -27.44 5.01
CA SER A 177 28.31 -27.80 3.65
C SER A 177 27.31 -28.68 2.89
N ARG A 178 26.21 -29.12 3.52
CA ARG A 178 25.22 -30.01 2.90
C ARG A 178 24.08 -29.22 2.26
N LEU A 179 23.78 -29.52 1.00
CA LEU A 179 22.58 -29.00 0.34
C LEU A 179 21.33 -29.60 0.97
N ALA A 180 20.55 -28.77 1.67
CA ALA A 180 19.30 -29.18 2.31
C ALA A 180 18.13 -29.20 1.31
N GLY A 181 18.13 -28.31 0.32
CA GLY A 181 17.08 -28.23 -0.70
C GLY A 181 17.36 -27.21 -1.80
N ARG A 182 16.60 -27.29 -2.88
CA ARG A 182 16.64 -26.31 -3.98
C ARG A 182 15.28 -26.07 -4.60
N MET A 183 15.06 -24.86 -5.11
CA MET A 183 13.93 -24.52 -5.99
C MET A 183 14.42 -23.71 -7.19
N ARG A 184 13.57 -23.61 -8.22
CA ARG A 184 13.81 -22.80 -9.41
C ARG A 184 12.59 -21.94 -9.68
N ARG A 185 12.79 -20.71 -10.14
CA ARG A 185 11.69 -19.84 -10.57
C ARG A 185 12.03 -19.17 -11.90
N PHE A 186 11.11 -19.27 -12.84
CA PHE A 186 11.17 -18.50 -14.09
C PHE A 186 10.81 -17.04 -13.81
N VAL A 187 11.60 -16.14 -14.38
CA VAL A 187 11.42 -14.70 -14.29
C VAL A 187 11.70 -14.06 -15.65
N VAL A 188 11.23 -12.84 -15.83
CA VAL A 188 11.65 -11.96 -16.94
C VAL A 188 12.46 -10.83 -16.33
N VAL A 189 13.72 -10.70 -16.73
CA VAL A 189 14.54 -9.55 -16.36
C VAL A 189 14.33 -8.47 -17.41
N GLN A 190 14.08 -7.25 -16.97
CA GLN A 190 13.82 -6.09 -17.82
C GLN A 190 14.80 -4.98 -17.48
N SER A 191 15.18 -4.18 -18.48
CA SER A 191 16.01 -3.00 -18.24
C SER A 191 15.22 -1.92 -17.50
N GLU A 192 15.91 -1.12 -16.67
CA GLU A 192 15.27 -0.02 -15.96
C GLU A 192 14.67 1.02 -16.90
N GLU A 193 15.33 1.30 -18.03
CA GLU A 193 14.83 2.22 -19.06
C GLU A 193 13.47 1.74 -19.60
N THR A 194 13.36 0.46 -19.95
CA THR A 194 12.09 -0.11 -20.41
C THR A 194 11.04 -0.06 -19.31
N THR A 195 11.41 -0.32 -18.05
CA THR A 195 10.48 -0.25 -16.91
C THR A 195 9.97 1.17 -16.68
N LEU A 196 10.85 2.17 -16.67
CA LEU A 196 10.49 3.57 -16.46
C LEU A 196 9.73 4.16 -17.65
N SER A 197 10.00 3.71 -18.88
CA SER A 197 9.18 4.09 -20.03
C SER A 197 7.77 3.50 -19.96
N ALA A 198 7.61 2.31 -19.39
CA ALA A 198 6.32 1.63 -19.30
C ALA A 198 5.50 2.07 -18.06
N VAL A 199 6.19 2.40 -16.97
CA VAL A 199 5.61 2.90 -15.71
C VAL A 199 6.45 4.07 -15.22
N PRO A 200 6.25 5.28 -15.76
CA PRO A 200 7.00 6.46 -15.35
C PRO A 200 6.95 6.71 -13.85
N ASP A 201 5.80 6.47 -13.22
CA ASP A 201 5.58 6.67 -11.78
C ASP A 201 6.38 5.70 -10.90
N ALA A 202 6.97 4.63 -11.46
CA ALA A 202 7.81 3.71 -10.70
C ALA A 202 9.00 4.43 -10.07
N VAL A 203 9.50 5.51 -10.66
CA VAL A 203 10.59 6.34 -10.10
C VAL A 203 10.22 6.95 -8.74
N HIS A 204 8.94 7.17 -8.48
CA HIS A 204 8.42 7.73 -7.24
C HIS A 204 7.95 6.64 -6.25
N SER A 205 7.93 5.37 -6.68
CA SER A 205 7.49 4.26 -5.84
C SER A 205 8.54 3.92 -4.77
N SER A 206 8.11 3.86 -3.51
CA SER A 206 8.94 3.37 -2.41
C SER A 206 9.35 1.88 -2.54
N SER A 207 8.71 1.16 -3.46
CA SER A 207 8.93 -0.26 -3.75
C SER A 207 9.83 -0.54 -4.95
N TYR A 208 10.19 0.50 -5.73
CA TYR A 208 11.10 0.37 -6.86
C TYR A 208 12.44 1.04 -6.54
N LEU A 209 13.52 0.26 -6.59
CA LEU A 209 14.87 0.74 -6.33
C LEU A 209 15.71 0.54 -7.58
N GLN A 210 16.12 1.64 -8.20
CA GLN A 210 17.11 1.61 -9.28
C GLN A 210 18.48 1.15 -8.77
N SER A 211 19.16 0.34 -9.57
CA SER A 211 20.53 -0.10 -9.36
C SER A 211 21.52 1.05 -9.64
N SER A 212 22.77 0.91 -9.18
CA SER A 212 23.83 1.92 -9.33
C SER A 212 24.38 2.08 -10.76
N GLY A 213 23.80 1.43 -11.77
CA GLY A 213 24.34 1.39 -13.13
C GLY A 213 25.57 0.49 -13.32
N SER A 214 26.05 -0.17 -12.26
CA SER A 214 27.06 -1.24 -12.30
C SER A 214 26.72 -2.29 -11.24
N PRO A 215 26.96 -3.60 -11.50
CA PRO A 215 26.61 -4.66 -10.56
C PRO A 215 27.18 -4.38 -9.17
N THR A 216 26.31 -4.28 -8.17
CA THR A 216 26.76 -4.22 -6.79
C THR A 216 27.15 -5.62 -6.33
N ASN A 217 28.39 -5.81 -5.86
CA ASN A 217 28.82 -7.07 -5.23
C ASN A 217 28.02 -7.37 -3.95
N ASP A 218 27.36 -6.36 -3.38
CA ASP A 218 26.41 -6.49 -2.27
C ASP A 218 25.26 -5.48 -2.36
N ALA A 219 24.13 -5.95 -2.88
CA ALA A 219 22.87 -5.18 -2.92
C ALA A 219 22.40 -4.74 -1.52
N THR A 220 22.77 -5.47 -0.46
CA THR A 220 22.37 -5.13 0.92
C THR A 220 23.04 -3.83 1.36
N SER A 221 24.36 -3.79 1.33
CA SER A 221 25.12 -2.59 1.71
C SER A 221 24.73 -1.39 0.85
N TRP A 222 24.51 -1.59 -0.45
CA TRP A 222 24.05 -0.52 -1.33
C TRP A 222 22.67 0.04 -0.93
N VAL A 223 21.68 -0.81 -0.69
CA VAL A 223 20.34 -0.35 -0.27
C VAL A 223 20.41 0.39 1.06
N LEU A 224 21.24 -0.08 2.00
CA LEU A 224 21.36 0.51 3.33
C LEU A 224 22.22 1.79 3.36
N SER A 225 23.10 2.00 2.37
CA SER A 225 23.89 3.25 2.24
C SER A 225 23.09 4.41 1.67
N ARG A 226 21.95 4.13 1.02
CA ARG A 226 21.06 5.18 0.49
C ARG A 226 20.57 6.10 1.63
N PRO A 227 20.34 7.39 1.34
CA PRO A 227 19.78 8.29 2.34
C PRO A 227 18.39 7.83 2.77
N VAL A 228 18.06 8.08 4.04
CA VAL A 228 16.69 7.92 4.56
C VAL A 228 15.80 8.96 3.87
N ALA A 229 14.69 8.51 3.31
CA ALA A 229 13.74 9.38 2.64
C ALA A 229 12.97 10.20 3.68
N ARG A 230 12.79 11.48 3.36
CA ARG A 230 11.90 12.40 4.09
C ARG A 230 10.63 12.53 3.27
N HIS A 231 9.52 12.11 3.84
CA HIS A 231 8.20 12.31 3.27
C HIS A 231 7.46 13.37 4.08
N TYR A 232 6.67 14.16 3.38
CA TYR A 232 5.84 15.20 3.99
C TYR A 232 4.38 14.78 3.83
N PRO A 233 3.45 15.30 4.66
CA PRO A 233 2.03 15.02 4.52
C PRO A 233 1.58 15.06 3.05
N PRO A 234 0.73 14.11 2.61
CA PRO A 234 0.48 13.89 1.19
C PRO A 234 0.01 15.18 0.50
N ASN A 235 0.59 15.44 -0.67
CA ASN A 235 0.16 16.52 -1.54
C ASN A 235 -1.27 16.26 -2.03
N PRO A 236 -1.97 17.30 -2.47
CA PRO A 236 -3.19 17.14 -3.26
C PRO A 236 -2.98 16.13 -4.40
N LEU A 237 -4.00 15.33 -4.70
CA LEU A 237 -3.93 14.41 -5.84
C LEU A 237 -3.67 15.17 -7.16
N PHE A 238 -4.25 16.36 -7.26
CA PHE A 238 -4.10 17.25 -8.39
C PHE A 238 -2.83 18.10 -8.21
N SER A 239 -1.78 17.82 -8.98
CA SER A 239 -0.49 18.51 -8.87
C SER A 239 -0.42 19.84 -9.63
N GLY A 240 -1.56 20.36 -10.10
CA GLY A 240 -1.66 21.65 -10.78
C GLY A 240 -3.10 22.18 -10.78
N PRO A 241 -3.33 23.44 -11.21
CA PRO A 241 -4.66 24.01 -11.29
C PRO A 241 -5.53 23.21 -12.28
N ILE A 242 -6.81 23.03 -11.92
CA ILE A 242 -7.82 22.42 -12.78
C ILE A 242 -8.60 23.56 -13.45
N ASN A 243 -8.33 23.81 -14.73
CA ASN A 243 -8.95 24.88 -15.51
C ASN A 243 -9.97 24.36 -16.52
N SER A 244 -9.91 23.07 -16.86
CA SER A 244 -10.78 22.44 -17.85
C SER A 244 -11.28 21.08 -17.34
N ILE A 245 -12.61 20.93 -17.28
CA ILE A 245 -13.27 19.74 -16.73
C ILE A 245 -14.23 19.17 -17.77
N LEU A 246 -14.10 17.89 -18.07
CA LEU A 246 -15.09 17.12 -18.81
C LEU A 246 -15.92 16.29 -17.83
N VAL A 247 -17.24 16.37 -17.92
CA VAL A 247 -18.15 15.52 -17.13
C VAL A 247 -18.98 14.64 -18.04
N LEU A 248 -18.89 13.33 -17.85
CA LEU A 248 -19.70 12.34 -18.54
C LEU A 248 -20.97 12.06 -17.74
N ARG A 249 -22.12 12.21 -18.41
CA ARG A 249 -23.42 11.75 -17.93
C ARG A 249 -24.29 11.29 -19.09
N THR A 250 -23.86 10.22 -19.75
CA THR A 250 -24.42 9.70 -21.01
C THR A 250 -25.58 8.71 -20.79
N ASP A 251 -26.24 8.78 -19.64
CA ASP A 251 -27.32 7.90 -19.20
C ASP A 251 -28.69 8.57 -19.38
N GLN A 252 -29.72 8.15 -18.63
CA GLN A 252 -31.10 8.58 -18.87
C GLN A 252 -31.39 9.94 -18.24
N LEU A 253 -32.51 10.56 -18.61
CA LEU A 253 -32.95 11.84 -18.06
C LEU A 253 -32.97 11.85 -16.52
N GLY A 254 -33.48 10.77 -15.90
CA GLY A 254 -33.54 10.65 -14.44
C GLY A 254 -32.14 10.66 -13.78
N ASP A 255 -31.16 10.07 -14.44
CA ASP A 255 -29.77 10.04 -13.97
C ASP A 255 -29.10 11.41 -14.09
N VAL A 256 -29.36 12.14 -15.19
CA VAL A 256 -28.89 13.53 -15.39
C VAL A 256 -29.50 14.45 -14.34
N ALA A 257 -30.83 14.39 -14.14
CA ALA A 257 -31.53 15.18 -13.14
C ALA A 257 -31.01 14.91 -11.72
N ALA A 258 -30.79 13.63 -11.38
CA ALA A 258 -30.23 13.22 -10.10
C ALA A 258 -28.79 13.72 -9.86
N SER A 259 -28.07 14.14 -10.91
CA SER A 259 -26.68 14.62 -10.84
C SER A 259 -26.53 16.14 -10.83
N LEU A 260 -27.61 16.90 -11.09
CA LEU A 260 -27.54 18.37 -11.10
C LEU A 260 -27.03 18.97 -9.77
N PRO A 261 -27.41 18.46 -8.58
CA PRO A 261 -26.84 18.92 -7.31
C PRO A 261 -25.31 18.71 -7.21
N ALA A 262 -24.84 17.54 -7.66
CA ALA A 262 -23.41 17.23 -7.71
C ALA A 262 -22.66 18.16 -8.69
N MET A 263 -23.27 18.48 -9.84
CA MET A 263 -22.73 19.46 -10.79
C MET A 263 -22.67 20.87 -10.21
N ALA A 264 -23.72 21.29 -9.48
CA ALA A 264 -23.72 22.58 -8.78
C ALA A 264 -22.61 22.67 -7.72
N ARG A 265 -22.35 21.58 -6.99
CA ARG A 265 -21.20 21.48 -6.07
C ARG A 265 -19.88 21.55 -6.82
N LEU A 266 -19.73 20.82 -7.93
CA LEU A 266 -18.53 20.85 -8.76
C LEU A 266 -18.21 22.26 -9.25
N ARG A 267 -19.21 23.06 -9.65
CA ARG A 267 -19.03 24.48 -9.99
C ARG A 267 -18.56 25.34 -8.83
N LYS A 268 -18.99 25.06 -7.60
CA LYS A 268 -18.48 25.77 -6.40
C LYS A 268 -17.03 25.40 -6.10
N LEU A 269 -16.65 24.14 -6.32
CA LEU A 269 -15.26 23.67 -6.13
C LEU A 269 -14.31 24.26 -7.17
N PHE A 270 -14.77 24.44 -8.41
CA PHE A 270 -13.97 24.94 -9.52
C PHE A 270 -14.64 26.15 -10.21
N PRO A 271 -14.73 27.31 -9.54
CA PRO A 271 -15.49 28.45 -10.04
C PRO A 271 -14.91 29.08 -11.32
N GLN A 272 -13.60 28.90 -11.56
CA GLN A 272 -12.89 29.43 -12.73
C GLN A 272 -12.67 28.39 -13.83
N ALA A 273 -13.00 27.11 -13.59
CA ALA A 273 -12.78 26.07 -14.58
C ALA A 273 -13.89 26.06 -15.62
N LYS A 274 -13.50 25.90 -16.89
CA LYS A 274 -14.43 25.62 -17.97
C LYS A 274 -14.95 24.19 -17.82
N VAL A 275 -16.25 24.02 -17.61
CA VAL A 275 -16.92 22.73 -17.46
C VAL A 275 -17.66 22.39 -18.74
N THR A 276 -17.28 21.28 -19.35
CA THR A 276 -17.94 20.68 -20.52
C THR A 276 -18.67 19.42 -20.09
N MET A 277 -19.93 19.26 -20.47
CA MET A 277 -20.70 18.02 -20.22
C MET A 277 -20.85 17.19 -21.50
N LEU A 278 -20.57 15.89 -21.44
CA LEU A 278 -20.91 14.93 -22.48
C LEU A 278 -22.18 14.15 -22.07
N LEU A 279 -23.21 14.27 -22.88
CA LEU A 279 -24.57 13.81 -22.58
C LEU A 279 -25.13 12.95 -23.72
N GLN A 280 -26.17 12.18 -23.43
CA GLN A 280 -27.05 11.70 -24.50
C GLN A 280 -27.66 12.91 -25.23
N THR A 281 -27.75 12.87 -26.56
CA THR A 281 -28.32 13.97 -27.35
C THR A 281 -29.69 14.43 -26.84
N ALA A 282 -30.53 13.48 -26.41
CA ALA A 282 -31.85 13.79 -25.85
C ALA A 282 -31.82 14.59 -24.52
N ASN A 283 -30.73 14.54 -23.76
CA ASN A 283 -30.60 15.19 -22.46
C ASN A 283 -29.88 16.54 -22.51
N VAL A 284 -29.32 16.95 -23.66
CA VAL A 284 -28.63 18.24 -23.80
C VAL A 284 -29.52 19.42 -23.40
N PRO A 285 -30.79 19.52 -23.84
CA PRO A 285 -31.63 20.68 -23.51
C PRO A 285 -31.87 20.86 -22.00
N VAL A 286 -32.07 19.77 -21.24
CA VAL A 286 -32.30 19.87 -19.78
C VAL A 286 -31.04 20.31 -19.04
N ALA A 287 -29.87 19.83 -19.48
CA ALA A 287 -28.60 20.22 -18.87
C ALA A 287 -28.26 21.68 -19.18
N GLN A 288 -28.54 22.15 -20.41
CA GLN A 288 -28.43 23.55 -20.80
C GLN A 288 -29.32 24.46 -19.95
N ALA A 289 -30.59 24.08 -19.76
CA ALA A 289 -31.53 24.84 -18.94
C ALA A 289 -31.11 24.95 -17.46
N SER A 290 -30.32 24.01 -16.95
CA SER A 290 -29.83 24.03 -15.57
C SER A 290 -28.66 24.99 -15.31
N GLY A 291 -27.93 25.40 -16.36
CA GLY A 291 -26.79 26.34 -16.24
C GLY A 291 -25.58 25.81 -15.47
N VAL A 292 -25.47 24.48 -15.26
CA VAL A 292 -24.40 23.89 -14.44
C VAL A 292 -23.06 23.67 -15.16
N ALA A 293 -22.99 23.99 -16.46
CA ALA A 293 -21.79 23.85 -17.30
C ALA A 293 -21.70 24.96 -18.34
N ASP A 294 -20.50 25.17 -18.90
CA ASP A 294 -20.25 26.21 -19.92
C ASP A 294 -20.40 25.69 -21.35
N GLU A 295 -20.25 24.37 -21.55
CA GLU A 295 -20.34 23.74 -22.86
C GLU A 295 -20.99 22.35 -22.76
N TYR A 296 -21.72 21.96 -23.81
CA TYR A 296 -22.48 20.71 -23.86
C TYR A 296 -22.16 19.99 -25.17
N LEU A 297 -21.64 18.78 -25.05
CA LEU A 297 -21.38 17.83 -26.13
C LEU A 297 -22.43 16.73 -26.09
N ASP A 298 -22.72 16.18 -27.25
CA ASP A 298 -23.78 15.20 -27.44
C ASP A 298 -23.24 13.90 -28.00
N LEU A 299 -23.85 12.80 -27.58
CA LEU A 299 -23.54 11.46 -28.02
C LEU A 299 -24.83 10.65 -28.09
N THR A 300 -24.88 9.69 -29.00
CA THR A 300 -25.95 8.67 -29.00
C THR A 300 -25.36 7.32 -28.62
N LEU A 301 -25.74 6.77 -27.46
CA LEU A 301 -25.48 5.35 -27.18
C LEU A 301 -26.74 4.54 -27.50
N ARG A 302 -26.62 3.59 -28.43
CA ARG A 302 -27.72 2.71 -28.80
C ARG A 302 -27.96 1.68 -27.70
N TYR A 303 -29.21 1.24 -27.55
CA TYR A 303 -29.60 0.21 -26.61
C TYR A 303 -29.88 -1.10 -27.33
N ASP A 304 -29.23 -2.19 -26.92
CA ASP A 304 -29.56 -3.54 -27.37
C ASP A 304 -30.54 -4.18 -26.38
N PRO A 305 -31.81 -4.43 -26.78
CA PRO A 305 -32.81 -5.04 -25.91
C PRO A 305 -32.51 -6.51 -25.57
N LYS A 306 -31.62 -7.20 -26.31
CA LYS A 306 -31.24 -8.59 -26.02
C LYS A 306 -30.21 -8.67 -24.90
N THR A 307 -29.21 -7.79 -24.92
CA THR A 307 -28.18 -7.74 -23.88
C THR A 307 -28.54 -6.80 -22.74
N GLU A 308 -29.60 -6.00 -22.92
CA GLU A 308 -30.04 -4.93 -22.02
C GLU A 308 -28.94 -3.92 -21.70
N ARG A 309 -28.11 -3.61 -22.70
CA ARG A 309 -26.93 -2.74 -22.53
C ARG A 309 -26.90 -1.65 -23.57
N ARG A 310 -26.30 -0.52 -23.19
CA ARG A 310 -25.95 0.53 -24.15
C ARG A 310 -24.58 0.27 -24.76
N TYR A 311 -24.44 0.63 -26.03
CA TYR A 311 -23.17 0.54 -26.74
C TYR A 311 -22.96 1.76 -27.64
N LEU A 312 -21.69 2.05 -27.88
CA LEU A 312 -21.25 3.06 -28.83
C LEU A 312 -21.14 2.41 -30.22
N ASP A 313 -21.94 2.86 -31.18
CA ASP A 313 -21.81 2.40 -32.56
C ASP A 313 -20.70 3.17 -33.30
N ALA A 314 -20.34 2.71 -34.51
CA ALA A 314 -19.23 3.30 -35.27
C ALA A 314 -19.47 4.77 -35.65
N GLU A 315 -20.71 5.13 -36.01
CA GLU A 315 -21.07 6.50 -36.37
C GLU A 315 -20.91 7.45 -35.17
N SER A 316 -21.43 7.04 -34.01
CA SER A 316 -21.35 7.82 -32.77
C SER A 316 -19.93 7.87 -32.22
N ASP A 317 -19.11 6.82 -32.40
CA ASP A 317 -17.68 6.85 -32.08
C ASP A 317 -16.93 7.89 -32.93
N VAL A 318 -17.17 7.91 -34.24
CA VAL A 318 -16.56 8.92 -35.14
C VAL A 318 -17.03 10.33 -34.77
N HIS A 319 -18.32 10.52 -34.50
CA HIS A 319 -18.87 11.80 -34.02
C HIS A 319 -18.20 12.27 -32.74
N LEU A 320 -18.14 11.41 -31.72
CA LEU A 320 -17.51 11.72 -30.43
C LEU A 320 -16.02 12.06 -30.61
N ARG A 321 -15.27 11.25 -31.38
CA ARG A 321 -13.86 11.52 -31.66
C ARG A 321 -13.65 12.85 -32.38
N ASN A 322 -14.54 13.21 -33.29
CA ASN A 322 -14.49 14.51 -33.97
C ASN A 322 -14.76 15.67 -32.99
N GLN A 323 -15.75 15.53 -32.10
CA GLN A 323 -16.03 16.54 -31.06
C GLN A 323 -14.87 16.72 -30.07
N LEU A 324 -14.18 15.63 -29.71
CA LEU A 324 -13.05 15.62 -28.78
C LEU A 324 -11.71 15.97 -29.43
N ARG A 325 -11.62 15.99 -30.77
CA ARG A 325 -10.38 16.25 -31.50
C ARG A 325 -9.79 17.60 -31.13
N GLY A 326 -8.51 17.61 -30.76
CA GLY A 326 -7.79 18.84 -30.39
C GLY A 326 -8.15 19.40 -29.01
N ARG A 327 -9.00 18.71 -28.24
CA ARG A 327 -9.32 19.07 -26.85
C ARG A 327 -8.44 18.29 -25.89
N SER A 328 -8.08 18.93 -24.80
CA SER A 328 -7.46 18.32 -23.62
C SER A 328 -8.16 18.85 -22.38
N PHE A 329 -8.30 18.00 -21.38
CA PHE A 329 -8.92 18.34 -20.11
C PHE A 329 -7.93 18.12 -18.98
N ASP A 330 -7.99 18.95 -17.95
CA ASP A 330 -7.23 18.71 -16.73
C ASP A 330 -7.88 17.58 -15.94
N LEU A 331 -9.22 17.53 -15.93
CA LEU A 331 -10.01 16.54 -15.19
C LEU A 331 -11.16 16.01 -16.04
N ALA A 332 -11.30 14.69 -16.13
CA ALA A 332 -12.46 14.04 -16.71
C ALA A 332 -13.16 13.19 -15.63
N ILE A 333 -14.47 13.40 -15.45
CA ILE A 333 -15.27 12.76 -14.40
C ILE A 333 -16.40 11.98 -15.06
N ASP A 334 -16.51 10.68 -14.81
CA ASP A 334 -17.75 9.95 -15.07
C ASP A 334 -18.58 9.90 -13.80
N LEU A 335 -19.72 10.60 -13.81
CA LEU A 335 -20.63 10.60 -12.67
C LEU A 335 -21.45 9.31 -12.59
N SER A 336 -21.45 8.46 -13.62
CA SER A 336 -22.21 7.21 -13.62
C SER A 336 -21.55 6.14 -12.75
N PRO A 337 -22.25 5.60 -11.73
CA PRO A 337 -21.81 4.39 -11.03
C PRO A 337 -21.86 3.14 -11.93
N GLY A 338 -22.47 3.25 -13.12
CA GLY A 338 -22.52 2.22 -14.14
C GLY A 338 -21.14 1.92 -14.75
N ALA A 339 -21.06 0.77 -15.44
CA ALA A 339 -19.84 0.35 -16.12
C ALA A 339 -19.78 0.77 -17.60
N GLU A 340 -20.91 1.22 -18.17
CA GLU A 340 -21.07 1.41 -19.61
C GLU A 340 -20.32 2.64 -20.15
N SER A 341 -20.34 3.75 -19.42
CA SER A 341 -19.76 5.03 -19.84
C SER A 341 -18.29 5.21 -19.47
N GLN A 342 -17.78 4.51 -18.45
CA GLN A 342 -16.42 4.72 -17.96
C GLN A 342 -15.33 4.50 -19.00
N PRO A 343 -15.39 3.47 -19.89
CA PRO A 343 -14.41 3.32 -20.96
C PRO A 343 -14.31 4.53 -21.91
N LEU A 344 -15.34 5.38 -22.00
CA LEU A 344 -15.31 6.60 -22.81
C LEU A 344 -14.28 7.62 -22.29
N LEU A 345 -13.90 7.56 -20.99
CA LEU A 345 -12.83 8.39 -20.43
C LEU A 345 -11.47 8.12 -21.10
N LEU A 346 -11.26 6.95 -21.72
CA LEU A 346 -10.05 6.64 -22.48
C LEU A 346 -10.01 7.32 -23.86
N LEU A 347 -11.18 7.68 -24.40
CA LEU A 347 -11.27 8.46 -25.64
C LEU A 347 -10.97 9.95 -25.39
N CYS A 348 -10.98 10.36 -24.13
CA CYS A 348 -10.76 11.73 -23.71
C CYS A 348 -9.28 11.93 -23.36
N SER A 349 -8.67 12.95 -23.96
CA SER A 349 -7.35 13.42 -23.52
C SER A 349 -7.52 14.17 -22.20
N ALA A 350 -7.31 13.48 -21.08
CA ALA A 350 -7.42 14.04 -19.74
C ALA A 350 -6.18 13.74 -18.91
N ARG A 351 -5.72 14.73 -18.14
CA ARG A 351 -4.61 14.55 -17.18
C ARG A 351 -5.04 13.67 -16.01
N TYR A 352 -6.25 13.89 -15.48
CA TYR A 352 -6.84 13.09 -14.42
C TYR A 352 -8.20 12.53 -14.82
N ARG A 353 -8.47 11.28 -14.45
CA ARG A 353 -9.71 10.53 -14.69
C ARG A 353 -10.30 10.08 -13.37
N VAL A 354 -11.55 10.48 -13.12
CA VAL A 354 -12.28 10.21 -11.88
C VAL A 354 -13.58 9.48 -12.17
N GLY A 355 -13.91 8.45 -11.39
CA GLY A 355 -15.14 7.70 -11.57
C GLY A 355 -15.45 6.74 -10.42
N PHE A 356 -16.14 5.65 -10.74
CA PHE A 356 -16.51 4.61 -9.77
C PHE A 356 -15.78 3.30 -10.03
N LYS A 357 -15.70 2.42 -9.03
CA LYS A 357 -15.17 1.04 -9.19
C LYS A 357 -13.74 0.98 -9.76
N PRO A 358 -12.75 1.66 -9.13
CA PRO A 358 -11.37 1.69 -9.63
C PRO A 358 -10.72 0.31 -9.76
N GLU A 359 -11.17 -0.69 -9.00
CA GLU A 359 -10.70 -2.08 -9.18
C GLU A 359 -11.10 -2.69 -10.54
N GLN A 360 -12.25 -2.28 -11.09
CA GLN A 360 -12.71 -2.69 -12.42
C GLN A 360 -12.09 -1.81 -13.53
N PHE A 361 -11.77 -0.55 -13.21
CA PHE A 361 -11.29 0.45 -14.16
C PHE A 361 -9.95 1.04 -13.70
N PRO A 362 -8.83 0.30 -13.89
CA PRO A 362 -7.52 0.68 -13.35
C PRO A 362 -6.87 1.87 -14.07
N PHE A 363 -7.50 2.39 -15.13
CA PHE A 363 -7.07 3.63 -15.78
C PHE A 363 -7.61 4.90 -15.09
N LEU A 364 -8.44 4.75 -14.06
CA LEU A 364 -8.84 5.86 -13.21
C LEU A 364 -7.70 6.25 -12.28
N ASP A 365 -7.39 7.55 -12.24
CA ASP A 365 -6.46 8.12 -11.27
C ASP A 365 -7.07 8.15 -9.86
N PHE A 366 -8.40 8.25 -9.79
CA PHE A 366 -9.15 8.10 -8.56
C PHE A 366 -10.56 7.58 -8.81
N GLY A 367 -11.08 6.79 -7.88
CA GLY A 367 -12.49 6.46 -7.88
C GLY A 367 -12.97 5.94 -6.53
N ILE A 368 -14.28 5.94 -6.34
CA ILE A 368 -14.91 5.38 -5.16
C ILE A 368 -15.76 4.16 -5.51
N GLU A 369 -15.93 3.27 -4.55
CA GLU A 369 -16.96 2.24 -4.62
C GLU A 369 -17.87 2.38 -3.41
N VAL A 370 -19.14 2.68 -3.68
CA VAL A 370 -20.14 2.83 -2.62
C VAL A 370 -21.01 1.59 -2.61
N ILE A 371 -20.91 0.82 -1.54
CA ILE A 371 -21.67 -0.42 -1.36
C ILE A 371 -22.66 -0.22 -0.22
N SER A 372 -23.92 -0.01 -0.58
CA SER A 372 -25.05 -0.08 0.35
C SER A 372 -25.97 -1.20 -0.09
N ARG A 373 -26.42 -2.06 0.82
CA ARG A 373 -27.26 -3.21 0.46
C ARG A 373 -28.28 -3.50 1.55
N GLU A 374 -29.53 -3.66 1.15
CA GLU A 374 -30.55 -4.25 2.00
C GLU A 374 -30.19 -5.72 2.30
N ALA A 375 -30.50 -6.19 3.51
CA ALA A 375 -30.14 -7.55 3.95
C ALA A 375 -30.77 -8.66 3.10
N ILE A 376 -32.00 -8.44 2.59
CA ILE A 376 -32.79 -9.47 1.90
C ILE A 376 -32.47 -9.52 0.41
N ASN A 377 -32.84 -8.47 -0.33
CA ASN A 377 -32.71 -8.46 -1.80
C ASN A 377 -31.36 -7.95 -2.31
N ARG A 378 -30.47 -7.50 -1.40
CA ARG A 378 -29.14 -6.96 -1.71
C ARG A 378 -29.12 -5.73 -2.62
N LYS A 379 -30.27 -5.04 -2.78
CA LYS A 379 -30.40 -3.81 -3.55
C LYS A 379 -29.81 -2.61 -2.79
N PRO A 380 -29.33 -1.57 -3.52
CA PRO A 380 -28.88 -0.33 -2.93
C PRO A 380 -29.94 0.31 -2.03
N VAL A 381 -29.51 0.86 -0.89
CA VAL A 381 -30.40 1.54 0.08
C VAL A 381 -30.13 3.05 0.19
N ILE A 382 -29.10 3.54 -0.50
CA ILE A 382 -28.86 4.97 -0.64
C ILE A 382 -29.32 5.45 -2.01
N SER A 383 -29.79 6.69 -2.05
CA SER A 383 -30.30 7.30 -3.28
C SER A 383 -29.19 7.46 -4.30
N HIS A 384 -29.59 7.43 -5.58
CA HIS A 384 -28.65 7.63 -6.68
C HIS A 384 -27.96 9.00 -6.62
N THR A 385 -28.70 10.06 -6.23
CA THR A 385 -28.12 11.39 -6.00
C THR A 385 -27.02 11.36 -4.94
N ALA A 386 -27.22 10.65 -3.82
CA ALA A 386 -26.20 10.54 -2.78
C ALA A 386 -24.95 9.81 -3.28
N HIS A 387 -25.08 8.77 -4.11
CA HIS A 387 -23.92 8.12 -4.73
C HIS A 387 -23.07 9.09 -5.55
N VAL A 388 -23.71 9.92 -6.39
CA VAL A 388 -23.02 10.86 -7.26
C VAL A 388 -22.38 12.00 -6.45
N GLU A 389 -23.07 12.53 -5.44
CA GLU A 389 -22.54 13.58 -4.57
C GLU A 389 -21.34 13.12 -3.74
N LEU A 390 -21.29 11.85 -3.32
CA LEU A 390 -20.14 11.30 -2.62
C LEU A 390 -18.87 11.31 -3.48
N LEU A 391 -18.99 11.11 -4.79
CA LEU A 391 -17.84 11.20 -5.70
C LEU A 391 -17.31 12.64 -5.74
N VAL A 392 -18.18 13.63 -5.95
CA VAL A 392 -17.78 15.05 -6.00
C VAL A 392 -17.25 15.54 -4.65
N SER A 393 -17.84 15.08 -3.53
CA SER A 393 -17.34 15.39 -2.18
C SER A 393 -15.95 14.79 -1.93
N SER A 394 -15.66 13.64 -2.55
CA SER A 394 -14.35 13.02 -2.45
C SER A 394 -13.30 13.80 -3.25
N ILE A 395 -13.65 14.37 -4.40
CA ILE A 395 -12.77 15.26 -5.19
C ILE A 395 -12.33 16.45 -4.36
N GLU A 396 -13.26 17.10 -3.64
CA GLU A 396 -12.94 18.19 -2.71
C GLU A 396 -11.88 17.77 -1.69
N LYS A 397 -12.01 16.58 -1.10
CA LYS A 397 -11.03 16.10 -0.12
C LYS A 397 -9.66 15.79 -0.72
N LEU A 398 -9.61 15.45 -2.01
CA LEU A 398 -8.36 15.18 -2.72
C LEU A 398 -7.63 16.46 -3.16
N MET A 399 -8.33 17.60 -3.19
CA MET A 399 -7.72 18.92 -3.41
C MET A 399 -6.93 19.39 -2.19
N ASP A 400 -7.32 19.00 -0.98
CA ASP A 400 -6.51 19.17 0.24
C ASP A 400 -6.68 17.98 1.19
N GLN A 401 -5.70 17.08 1.15
CA GLN A 401 -5.68 15.87 1.98
C GLN A 401 -5.27 16.15 3.43
N ARG A 402 -4.79 17.37 3.74
CA ARG A 402 -4.44 17.74 5.11
C ARG A 402 -5.69 17.69 5.99
N ARG A 403 -5.55 17.15 7.21
CA ARG A 403 -6.69 17.05 8.15
C ARG A 403 -6.85 18.37 8.89
N GLU A 404 -8.08 18.82 9.10
CA GLU A 404 -8.32 19.97 9.96
C GLU A 404 -7.67 19.75 11.33
N THR A 405 -6.97 20.76 11.84
CA THR A 405 -6.50 20.76 13.23
C THR A 405 -7.73 20.86 14.12
N VAL A 406 -7.90 19.90 15.00
CA VAL A 406 -8.99 19.87 15.97
C VAL A 406 -8.39 20.24 17.33
N PRO A 407 -8.59 21.48 17.82
CA PRO A 407 -8.13 21.87 19.14
C PRO A 407 -8.76 20.99 20.21
N ARG A 408 -8.08 20.85 21.34
CA ARG A 408 -8.66 20.22 22.52
C ARG A 408 -9.77 21.12 23.07
N CYS A 409 -10.86 20.53 23.56
CA CYS A 409 -11.93 21.28 24.19
C CYS A 409 -11.46 21.86 25.53
N GLU A 410 -11.50 23.19 25.69
CA GLU A 410 -11.05 23.91 26.89
C GLU A 410 -11.89 23.59 28.15
N SER A 411 -13.12 23.10 27.98
CA SER A 411 -14.01 22.78 29.11
C SER A 411 -13.60 21.53 29.90
N ILE A 412 -12.60 20.78 29.42
CA ILE A 412 -12.08 19.57 30.08
C ILE A 412 -10.75 19.95 30.73
N SER A 413 -10.81 20.44 31.96
CA SER A 413 -9.62 20.83 32.73
C SER A 413 -8.74 19.63 33.00
N SER A 414 -7.48 19.70 32.59
CA SER A 414 -6.43 18.79 33.02
C SER A 414 -5.45 19.51 33.94
N GLN A 415 -4.84 18.75 34.84
CA GLN A 415 -3.73 19.21 35.68
C GLN A 415 -2.49 19.68 34.88
N PHE A 416 -2.46 19.48 33.56
CA PHE A 416 -1.38 19.89 32.66
C PHE A 416 -1.70 21.12 31.82
N ASP A 417 -2.84 21.80 32.02
CA ASP A 417 -3.26 22.95 31.20
C ASP A 417 -2.44 24.24 31.44
N GLN A 418 -1.43 24.21 32.32
CA GLN A 418 -0.65 25.38 32.74
C GLN A 418 0.79 25.42 32.22
N ILE A 419 1.13 24.72 31.13
CA ILE A 419 2.48 24.81 30.54
C ILE A 419 2.60 26.13 29.77
N ARG A 420 3.62 26.94 30.08
CA ARG A 420 3.82 28.21 29.38
C ARG A 420 4.29 27.98 27.94
N PRO A 421 4.01 28.90 26.99
CA PRO A 421 4.43 28.72 25.59
C PRO A 421 5.96 28.53 25.39
N HIS A 422 6.78 29.19 26.22
CA HIS A 422 8.23 29.03 26.22
C HIS A 422 8.71 27.74 26.92
N ASP A 423 7.82 27.05 27.63
CA ASP A 423 8.08 25.82 28.39
C ASP A 423 7.51 24.57 27.69
N ARG A 424 6.92 24.73 26.50
CA ARG A 424 6.37 23.62 25.71
C ARG A 424 7.41 22.50 25.53
N PRO A 425 7.14 21.27 25.97
CA PRO A 425 8.10 20.17 25.90
C PRO A 425 8.16 19.57 24.50
N ILE A 426 9.23 18.82 24.25
CA ILE A 426 9.28 17.85 23.15
C ILE A 426 8.78 16.51 23.68
N ILE A 427 7.82 15.88 23.01
CA ILE A 427 7.34 14.55 23.39
C ILE A 427 8.00 13.52 22.47
N VAL A 428 8.60 12.49 23.08
CA VAL A 428 9.13 11.33 22.37
C VAL A 428 8.34 10.10 22.77
N HIS A 429 7.81 9.36 21.79
CA HIS A 429 7.01 8.15 22.03
C HIS A 429 7.60 6.94 21.29
N SER A 430 8.27 6.05 22.02
CA SER A 430 8.96 4.88 21.46
C SER A 430 8.06 3.67 21.22
N GLY A 431 6.81 3.71 21.66
CA GLY A 431 5.88 2.59 21.49
C GLY A 431 5.24 2.48 20.10
N ALA A 432 4.88 1.24 19.75
CA ALA A 432 4.10 0.89 18.56
C ALA A 432 3.41 -0.46 18.77
N ARG A 433 2.21 -0.63 18.20
CA ARG A 433 1.40 -1.87 18.29
C ARG A 433 2.13 -3.12 17.79
N HIS A 434 2.96 -2.95 16.76
CA HIS A 434 3.66 -4.06 16.12
C HIS A 434 5.17 -3.93 16.37
N PRO A 435 5.85 -4.97 16.89
CA PRO A 435 7.27 -4.91 17.22
C PRO A 435 8.18 -4.50 16.06
N ILE A 436 7.81 -4.86 14.82
CA ILE A 436 8.57 -4.47 13.63
C ILE A 436 8.57 -2.96 13.37
N ASN A 437 7.58 -2.22 13.88
CA ASN A 437 7.50 -0.75 13.78
C ASN A 437 8.31 -0.04 14.88
N ARG A 438 8.94 -0.77 15.82
CA ARG A 438 9.65 -0.18 16.95
C ARG A 438 11.11 0.09 16.56
N TRP A 439 11.48 1.36 16.42
CA TRP A 439 12.89 1.75 16.35
C TRP A 439 13.59 1.40 17.69
N PRO A 440 14.87 0.98 17.68
CA PRO A 440 15.53 0.50 18.90
C PRO A 440 15.47 1.50 20.05
N ILE A 441 15.19 1.00 21.27
CA ILE A 441 15.04 1.86 22.45
C ILE A 441 16.31 2.66 22.76
N GLU A 442 17.49 2.05 22.60
CA GLU A 442 18.78 2.73 22.78
C GLU A 442 18.95 3.94 21.86
N ASN A 443 18.41 3.85 20.64
CA ASN A 443 18.42 4.97 19.70
C ASN A 443 17.49 6.09 20.17
N PHE A 444 16.33 5.77 20.74
CA PHE A 444 15.44 6.77 21.35
C PHE A 444 16.08 7.45 22.56
N LEU A 445 16.77 6.70 23.43
CA LEU A 445 17.46 7.28 24.60
C LEU A 445 18.56 8.25 24.16
N THR A 446 19.37 7.85 23.17
CA THR A 446 20.41 8.71 22.58
C THR A 446 19.79 9.96 21.93
N LEU A 447 18.68 9.79 21.21
CA LEU A 447 17.94 10.89 20.58
C LEU A 447 17.38 11.87 21.62
N CYS A 448 16.79 11.37 22.72
CA CYS A 448 16.21 12.22 23.76
C CYS A 448 17.28 13.13 24.40
N ALA A 449 18.45 12.55 24.72
CA ALA A 449 19.56 13.31 25.29
C ALA A 449 20.05 14.41 24.35
N ALA A 450 20.22 14.09 23.06
CA ALA A 450 20.64 15.06 22.05
C ALA A 450 19.59 16.15 21.81
N LEU A 451 18.30 15.78 21.75
CA LEU A 451 17.20 16.74 21.61
C LEU A 451 17.14 17.70 22.78
N ALA A 452 17.23 17.22 24.03
CA ALA A 452 17.22 18.09 25.20
C ALA A 452 18.38 19.09 25.16
N ALA A 453 19.59 18.61 24.84
CA ALA A 453 20.79 19.43 24.77
C ALA A 453 20.74 20.50 23.65
N GLU A 454 20.30 20.13 22.44
CA GLU A 454 20.34 21.03 21.28
C GLU A 454 19.12 21.96 21.18
N SER A 455 17.95 21.52 21.64
CA SER A 455 16.72 22.32 21.57
C SER A 455 16.54 23.26 22.76
N GLY A 456 17.20 22.97 23.89
CA GLY A 456 16.99 23.65 25.17
C GLY A 456 15.59 23.42 25.76
N ARG A 457 14.91 22.32 25.38
CA ARG A 457 13.57 21.95 25.88
C ARG A 457 13.62 20.67 26.68
N ASP A 458 12.74 20.59 27.67
CA ASP A 458 12.46 19.32 28.35
C ASP A 458 11.89 18.31 27.35
N VAL A 459 12.41 17.08 27.44
CA VAL A 459 11.97 15.95 26.64
C VAL A 459 11.16 15.00 27.52
N LEU A 460 9.89 14.82 27.19
CA LEU A 460 9.02 13.84 27.84
C LEU A 460 9.03 12.54 27.04
N LEU A 461 9.64 11.49 27.61
CA LEU A 461 9.76 10.19 26.96
C LEU A 461 8.67 9.24 27.44
N PHE A 462 7.90 8.71 26.50
CA PHE A 462 6.94 7.62 26.70
C PHE A 462 7.50 6.33 26.10
N VAL A 463 7.56 5.28 26.92
CA VAL A 463 8.03 3.95 26.51
C VAL A 463 6.89 2.95 26.60
N ASP A 464 6.81 2.06 25.60
CA ASP A 464 5.86 0.96 25.59
C ASP A 464 6.12 0.01 26.78
N GLY A 465 5.07 -0.42 27.47
CA GLY A 465 5.18 -1.27 28.66
C GLY A 465 5.98 -2.55 28.43
N ASP A 466 5.89 -3.16 27.24
CA ASP A 466 6.66 -4.37 26.92
C ASP A 466 8.17 -4.11 26.78
N THR A 467 8.56 -2.87 26.52
CA THR A 467 9.96 -2.46 26.29
C THR A 467 10.55 -1.77 27.52
N LEU A 468 9.70 -1.30 28.44
CA LEU A 468 10.11 -0.62 29.66
C LEU A 468 10.61 -1.64 30.70
N ASN A 469 11.91 -1.65 30.95
CA ASN A 469 12.56 -2.47 31.96
C ASN A 469 13.45 -1.62 32.88
N ASP A 470 14.00 -2.21 33.94
CA ASP A 470 14.82 -1.49 34.93
C ASP A 470 16.05 -0.82 34.31
N ALA A 471 16.67 -1.43 33.29
CA ALA A 471 17.82 -0.84 32.62
C ALA A 471 17.43 0.45 31.87
N VAL A 472 16.29 0.45 31.17
CA VAL A 472 15.75 1.65 30.50
C VAL A 472 15.38 2.71 31.53
N ARG A 473 14.75 2.33 32.66
CA ARG A 473 14.40 3.27 33.73
C ARG A 473 15.63 3.95 34.31
N VAL A 474 16.64 3.17 34.70
CA VAL A 474 17.92 3.69 35.22
C VAL A 474 18.56 4.61 34.19
N ARG A 475 18.63 4.18 32.93
CA ARG A 475 19.25 4.98 31.88
C ARG A 475 18.57 6.33 31.70
N CYS A 476 17.23 6.39 31.75
CA CYS A 476 16.51 7.66 31.69
C CYS A 476 16.87 8.62 32.83
N THR A 477 17.12 8.12 34.05
CA THR A 477 17.49 8.98 35.19
C THR A 477 18.86 9.64 35.04
N GLU A 478 19.70 9.10 34.16
CA GLU A 478 21.05 9.62 33.87
C GLU A 478 21.05 10.69 32.77
N LEU A 479 19.91 10.96 32.12
CA LEU A 479 19.82 11.88 30.98
C LEU A 479 19.29 13.26 31.42
N PRO A 480 20.12 14.32 31.42
CA PRO A 480 19.67 15.66 31.76
C PRO A 480 18.58 16.16 30.80
N GLY A 481 17.54 16.81 31.35
CA GLY A 481 16.44 17.36 30.56
C GLY A 481 15.48 16.31 29.97
N VAL A 482 15.61 15.03 30.35
CA VAL A 482 14.71 13.96 29.92
C VAL A 482 13.90 13.46 31.11
N THR A 483 12.57 13.46 30.98
CA THR A 483 11.65 12.89 31.98
C THR A 483 10.96 11.67 31.39
N LEU A 484 11.16 10.51 32.01
CA LEU A 484 10.38 9.31 31.69
C LEU A 484 8.96 9.45 32.25
N MET A 485 7.98 9.44 31.36
CA MET A 485 6.57 9.45 31.70
C MET A 485 6.06 8.01 31.74
N ASP A 486 5.57 7.59 32.90
CA ASP A 486 4.98 6.27 33.10
C ASP A 486 3.53 6.41 33.55
N HIS A 487 2.64 5.59 33.00
CA HIS A 487 1.22 5.52 33.34
C HIS A 487 0.47 6.87 33.45
N LEU A 488 0.06 7.42 32.30
CA LEU A 488 -0.75 8.62 32.24
C LEU A 488 -2.19 8.32 31.76
N PRO A 489 -3.23 8.86 32.42
CA PRO A 489 -4.59 8.85 31.88
C PRO A 489 -4.63 9.49 30.48
N MET A 490 -5.48 8.95 29.59
CA MET A 490 -5.52 9.38 28.17
C MET A 490 -5.90 10.85 27.99
N ASP A 491 -6.74 11.39 28.86
CA ASP A 491 -7.10 12.81 28.89
C ASP A 491 -5.91 13.69 29.27
N ALA A 492 -5.10 13.30 30.26
CA ALA A 492 -3.87 13.99 30.60
C ALA A 492 -2.81 13.87 29.48
N PHE A 493 -2.71 12.70 28.83
CA PHE A 493 -1.82 12.50 27.69
C PHE A 493 -2.17 13.43 26.51
N ASP A 494 -3.45 13.51 26.14
CA ASP A 494 -3.89 14.41 25.09
C ASP A 494 -3.65 15.90 25.44
N ALA A 495 -3.71 16.28 26.73
CA ALA A 495 -3.46 17.66 27.16
C ALA A 495 -2.00 18.04 26.99
N LEU A 496 -1.09 17.13 27.37
CA LEU A 496 0.34 17.28 27.14
C LEU A 496 0.67 17.32 25.65
N VAL A 497 0.07 16.41 24.87
CA VAL A 497 0.25 16.36 23.42
C VAL A 497 -0.18 17.67 22.77
N ALA A 498 -1.34 18.22 23.13
CA ALA A 498 -1.82 19.48 22.57
C ALA A 498 -0.88 20.67 22.83
N GLN A 499 -0.04 20.60 23.87
CA GLN A 499 0.90 21.66 24.25
C GLN A 499 2.34 21.38 23.80
N ALA A 500 2.64 20.21 23.24
CA ALA A 500 3.99 19.85 22.83
C ALA A 500 4.50 20.76 21.70
N ALA A 501 5.78 21.14 21.74
CA ALA A 501 6.43 21.90 20.68
C ALA A 501 6.80 21.02 19.47
N LEU A 502 7.03 19.73 19.72
CA LEU A 502 7.35 18.72 18.73
C LEU A 502 6.93 17.34 19.28
N PHE A 503 6.46 16.45 18.40
CA PHE A 503 6.20 15.06 18.73
C PHE A 503 7.06 14.13 17.86
N VAL A 504 7.90 13.30 18.47
CA VAL A 504 8.77 12.34 17.77
C VAL A 504 8.36 10.91 18.12
N ALA A 505 8.07 10.07 17.13
CA ALA A 505 7.58 8.71 17.42
C ALA A 505 7.81 7.70 16.31
N ASN A 506 7.57 6.42 16.63
CA ASN A 506 7.35 5.39 15.62
C ASN A 506 6.01 5.60 14.88
N ASP A 507 5.71 4.73 13.91
CA ASP A 507 4.39 4.63 13.31
C ASP A 507 3.35 4.06 14.30
N THR A 508 2.62 4.96 14.97
CA THR A 508 1.75 4.65 16.12
C THR A 508 0.49 5.55 16.19
N GLY A 509 -0.49 5.17 17.01
CA GLY A 509 -1.72 5.96 17.22
C GLY A 509 -1.44 7.39 17.74
N PRO A 510 -0.63 7.57 18.80
CA PRO A 510 -0.30 8.88 19.36
C PRO A 510 0.22 9.94 18.38
N LYS A 511 0.99 9.57 17.34
CA LYS A 511 1.43 10.57 16.35
C LYS A 511 0.26 11.17 15.56
N HIS A 512 -0.81 10.41 15.32
CA HIS A 512 -2.00 10.91 14.66
C HIS A 512 -2.78 11.88 15.56
N LEU A 513 -2.79 11.63 16.87
CA LEU A 513 -3.37 12.55 17.85
C LEU A 513 -2.59 13.87 17.86
N ALA A 514 -1.25 13.81 17.92
CA ALA A 514 -0.39 14.99 17.87
C ALA A 514 -0.64 15.83 16.60
N ALA A 515 -0.65 15.18 15.44
CA ALA A 515 -0.96 15.85 14.17
C ALA A 515 -2.37 16.46 14.16
N ALA A 516 -3.38 15.78 14.73
CA ALA A 516 -4.74 16.31 14.84
C ALA A 516 -4.81 17.53 15.77
N ARG A 517 -3.94 17.64 16.78
CA ARG A 517 -3.82 18.83 17.63
C ARG A 517 -2.99 19.96 17.01
N GLY A 518 -2.51 19.79 15.79
CA GLY A 518 -1.64 20.78 15.13
C GLY A 518 -0.19 20.77 15.61
N VAL A 519 0.23 19.73 16.35
CA VAL A 519 1.63 19.59 16.75
C VAL A 519 2.44 19.00 15.60
N PRO A 520 3.60 19.59 15.26
CA PRO A 520 4.47 19.04 14.22
C PRO A 520 5.04 17.69 14.66
N VAL A 521 5.02 16.72 13.74
CA VAL A 521 5.40 15.33 14.02
C VAL A 521 6.62 14.91 13.22
N VAL A 522 7.63 14.35 13.88
CA VAL A 522 8.68 13.54 13.22
C VAL A 522 8.40 12.07 13.47
N SER A 523 8.00 11.33 12.45
CA SER A 523 7.66 9.91 12.59
C SER A 523 8.69 9.02 11.92
N ILE A 524 9.11 7.95 12.58
CA ILE A 524 9.96 6.89 12.03
C ILE A 524 9.03 5.77 11.54
N ALA A 525 8.95 5.58 10.23
CA ALA A 525 8.06 4.62 9.61
C ALA A 525 8.86 3.58 8.80
N ILE A 526 8.35 2.36 8.76
CA ILE A 526 8.82 1.35 7.81
C ILE A 526 7.90 1.30 6.60
N PRO A 527 8.42 1.00 5.40
CA PRO A 527 7.61 0.92 4.20
C PRO A 527 6.87 -0.43 4.12
N ARG A 528 6.30 -0.90 5.23
CA ARG A 528 5.54 -2.15 5.31
C ARG A 528 4.11 -1.97 4.80
N LEU A 529 3.61 -0.74 4.94
CA LEU A 529 2.36 -0.17 4.44
C LEU A 529 2.74 1.14 3.73
N ASN A 530 1.80 1.75 3.02
CA ASN A 530 2.05 3.03 2.36
C ASN A 530 2.00 4.17 3.40
N TRP A 531 3.06 4.98 3.45
CA TRP A 531 3.11 6.17 4.30
C TRP A 531 2.12 7.25 3.82
N GLU A 532 1.71 7.24 2.56
CA GLU A 532 0.67 8.16 2.05
C GLU A 532 -0.69 7.88 2.69
N GLU A 533 -0.95 6.62 3.08
CA GLU A 533 -2.20 6.20 3.72
C GLU A 533 -2.17 6.39 5.24
N TRP A 534 -1.07 5.96 5.89
CA TRP A 534 -0.93 5.91 7.35
C TRP A 534 0.07 6.92 7.91
N GLY A 535 0.58 7.82 7.09
CA GLY A 535 1.39 8.97 7.52
C GLY A 535 0.58 9.93 8.40
N GLN A 536 1.27 10.86 9.06
CA GLN A 536 0.60 12.03 9.62
C GLN A 536 0.16 12.96 8.49
N ASN A 537 -1.00 13.57 8.66
CA ASN A 537 -1.65 14.39 7.64
C ASN A 537 -1.50 15.90 7.91
N GLN A 538 -0.68 16.29 8.89
CA GLN A 538 -0.42 17.68 9.27
C GLN A 538 0.98 17.82 9.85
N GLY A 539 1.72 18.83 9.38
CA GLY A 539 3.02 19.25 9.90
C GLY A 539 4.14 18.19 9.88
N GLY A 540 5.38 18.65 10.04
CA GLY A 540 6.54 17.79 10.26
C GLY A 540 6.91 16.86 9.10
N VAL A 541 7.50 15.70 9.42
CA VAL A 541 8.16 14.81 8.45
C VAL A 541 8.06 13.33 8.84
N ILE A 542 7.91 12.46 7.85
CA ILE A 542 7.96 11.01 7.98
C ILE A 542 9.30 10.53 7.44
N LEU A 543 10.08 9.86 8.28
CA LEU A 543 11.36 9.25 7.92
C LEU A 543 11.13 7.79 7.57
N SER A 544 11.53 7.38 6.37
CA SER A 544 11.46 5.98 5.96
C SER A 544 12.68 5.56 5.15
N ARG A 545 13.10 4.30 5.28
CA ARG A 545 14.16 3.74 4.42
C ARG A 545 13.53 2.98 3.26
N ALA A 546 13.86 3.38 2.04
CA ALA A 546 13.48 2.63 0.85
C ALA A 546 14.19 1.27 0.83
N VAL A 547 13.43 0.19 0.72
CA VAL A 547 13.93 -1.19 0.68
C VAL A 547 13.17 -1.97 -0.39
N PRO A 548 13.80 -2.96 -1.05
CA PRO A 548 13.15 -3.66 -2.18
C PRO A 548 12.00 -4.58 -1.72
N CYS A 549 11.90 -4.84 -0.41
CA CYS A 549 10.79 -5.55 0.20
C CYS A 549 9.69 -4.63 0.78
N ALA A 550 9.67 -3.33 0.42
CA ALA A 550 8.58 -2.42 0.78
C ALA A 550 7.23 -3.01 0.36
N GLY A 551 6.19 -2.92 1.18
CA GLY A 551 4.89 -3.59 1.01
C GLY A 551 4.81 -5.01 1.61
N CYS A 552 5.81 -5.46 2.37
CA CYS A 552 5.90 -6.85 2.85
C CYS A 552 4.76 -7.35 3.77
N GLY A 553 3.89 -6.48 4.28
CA GLY A 553 2.74 -6.94 5.07
C GLY A 553 3.08 -7.50 6.47
N LEU A 554 4.33 -7.44 6.94
CA LEU A 554 4.77 -8.06 8.20
C LEU A 554 4.48 -7.25 9.45
N ASN A 555 3.99 -7.92 10.52
CA ASN A 555 3.80 -7.33 11.85
C ASN A 555 4.85 -7.78 12.87
N ASN A 556 5.51 -8.92 12.64
CA ASN A 556 6.55 -9.46 13.52
C ASN A 556 7.93 -9.25 12.90
N ARG A 557 8.88 -8.68 13.66
CA ARG A 557 10.28 -8.50 13.29
C ARG A 557 10.96 -9.82 12.95
N ASP A 558 10.67 -10.88 13.72
CA ASP A 558 11.29 -12.20 13.52
C ASP A 558 10.94 -12.81 12.16
N ALA A 559 9.81 -12.40 11.57
CA ALA A 559 9.40 -12.86 10.25
C ALA A 559 10.21 -12.22 9.11
N CYS A 560 10.86 -11.08 9.33
CA CYS A 560 11.43 -10.22 8.28
C CYS A 560 12.50 -10.92 7.43
N GLY A 561 13.36 -11.74 8.05
CA GLY A 561 14.52 -12.33 7.40
C GLY A 561 15.64 -11.32 7.07
N ARG A 562 15.53 -10.08 7.58
CA ARG A 562 16.47 -8.96 7.40
C ARG A 562 16.62 -8.10 8.67
N ASP A 563 16.27 -8.66 9.83
CA ASP A 563 16.32 -7.98 11.13
C ASP A 563 15.69 -6.57 11.15
N ALA A 564 14.57 -6.40 10.42
CA ALA A 564 13.92 -5.10 10.24
C ALA A 564 14.90 -3.97 9.85
N ALA A 565 15.87 -4.26 8.98
CA ALA A 565 16.87 -3.30 8.52
C ALA A 565 16.27 -1.97 8.01
N CYS A 566 15.02 -1.97 7.54
CA CYS A 566 14.30 -0.77 7.12
C CYS A 566 14.02 0.25 8.26
N ILE A 567 14.08 -0.15 9.53
CA ILE A 567 13.99 0.77 10.68
C ILE A 567 15.27 0.80 11.50
N THR A 568 15.91 -0.35 11.72
CA THR A 568 17.06 -0.46 12.63
C THR A 568 18.29 0.28 12.12
N THR A 569 18.38 0.53 10.81
CA THR A 569 19.48 1.27 10.16
C THR A 569 19.17 2.75 9.91
N ILE A 570 18.05 3.26 10.43
CA ILE A 570 17.81 4.70 10.50
C ILE A 570 18.63 5.21 11.70
N SER A 571 19.59 6.08 11.44
CA SER A 571 20.55 6.55 12.45
C SER A 571 19.96 7.64 13.34
N VAL A 572 20.50 7.79 14.55
CA VAL A 572 20.04 8.83 15.50
C VAL A 572 20.27 10.22 14.93
N GLU A 573 21.41 10.45 14.28
CA GLU A 573 21.79 11.73 13.67
C GLU A 573 20.80 12.13 12.58
N THR A 574 20.31 11.16 11.80
CA THR A 574 19.31 11.39 10.76
C THR A 574 17.99 11.88 11.35
N VAL A 575 17.53 11.23 12.44
CA VAL A 575 16.28 11.58 13.12
C VAL A 575 16.42 12.91 13.85
N LEU A 576 17.53 13.13 14.56
CA LEU A 576 17.84 14.35 15.29
C LEU A 576 17.84 15.56 14.36
N LYS A 577 18.56 15.48 13.23
CA LYS A 577 18.59 16.55 12.24
C LYS A 577 17.18 16.90 11.75
N ALA A 578 16.38 15.89 11.41
CA ALA A 578 15.01 16.10 10.96
C ALA A 578 14.12 16.72 12.05
N ALA A 579 14.29 16.29 13.31
CA ALA A 579 13.55 16.82 14.46
C ALA A 579 13.89 18.29 14.73
N LEU A 580 15.17 18.66 14.69
CA LEU A 580 15.61 20.05 14.85
C LEU A 580 15.17 20.94 13.68
N ASP A 581 15.27 20.45 12.44
CA ASP A 581 14.77 21.16 11.25
C ASP A 581 13.28 21.53 11.42
N VAL A 582 12.45 20.57 11.85
CA VAL A 582 11.01 20.76 12.07
C VAL A 582 10.73 21.66 13.28
N PHE A 583 11.50 21.51 14.35
CA PHE A 583 11.36 22.33 15.57
C PHE A 583 11.68 23.81 15.31
N GLU A 584 12.72 24.12 14.53
CA GLU A 584 13.03 25.51 14.18
C GLU A 584 11.98 26.12 13.24
N GLN A 585 11.45 25.35 12.30
CA GLN A 585 10.34 25.78 11.45
C GLN A 585 9.09 26.14 12.27
N SER A 586 8.73 25.31 13.24
CA SER A 586 7.54 25.55 14.06
C SER A 586 7.67 26.80 14.94
N LYS A 587 8.88 27.16 15.40
CA LYS A 587 9.13 28.43 16.10
C LYS A 587 8.85 29.65 15.22
N ILE A 588 9.21 29.59 13.94
CA ILE A 588 8.99 30.69 12.98
C ILE A 588 7.50 30.87 12.74
N GLU A 589 6.78 29.77 12.51
CA GLU A 589 5.33 29.79 12.31
C GLU A 589 4.58 30.32 13.55
N TYR A 590 4.96 29.86 14.74
CA TYR A 590 4.39 30.34 15.99
C TYR A 590 4.60 31.85 16.19
N LYS A 591 5.81 32.36 15.91
CA LYS A 591 6.10 33.81 16.00
C LYS A 591 5.20 34.62 15.07
N ARG A 592 4.97 34.16 13.84
CA ARG A 592 4.06 34.81 12.89
C ARG A 592 2.63 34.85 13.42
N MET A 593 2.12 33.70 13.89
CA MET A 593 0.76 33.60 14.44
C MET A 593 0.54 34.42 15.73
N SER A 594 1.60 34.71 16.49
CA SER A 594 1.52 35.56 17.69
C SER A 594 1.62 37.07 17.42
N GLN A 595 1.95 37.45 16.18
CA GLN A 595 2.09 38.84 15.74
C GLN A 595 0.88 39.33 14.92
N ASP A 596 0.16 38.41 14.28
CA ASP A 596 -1.17 38.62 13.68
C ASP A 596 -2.27 38.46 14.74
#